data_AF-A0A7V9PF65-F1
#
_entry.id   AF-A0A7V9PF65-F1
#
_cell.length_a   1.000
_cell.length_b   1.000
_cell.length_c   1.000
_cell.angle_alpha   90.00
_cell.angle_beta   90.00
_cell.angle_gamma   90.00
#
_symmetry.space_group_name_H-M   'P 1'
#
loop_
_entity.id
_entity.type
_entity.pdbx_description
1 polymer ?
#
loop_
_entity_poly.entity_id
_entity_poly.type
_entity_poly.pdbx_seq_one_letter_code
_entity_poly.pdbx_strand_id
1 'polypeptide(L)' 'MGLAYDAAVHAVVMDALNRRGPADPARFDPSACAAVAFDGVAPAPLFFAGVAALTRSESLEGEPNASEEPPLKPYAA' A
#
# COMPACT_ATOMS: atom_id res chain seq x y z
N MET A 1 4.22 0.61 -4.46
CA MET A 1 5.00 1.22 -3.36
C MET A 1 4.49 2.60 -2.93
N GLY A 2 3.98 3.46 -3.82
CA GLY A 2 3.49 4.80 -3.44
C GLY A 2 2.44 4.82 -2.32
N LEU A 3 1.46 3.92 -2.37
CA LEU A 3 0.39 3.85 -1.36
C LEU A 3 0.87 3.44 0.05
N ALA A 4 2.02 2.78 0.18
CA ALA A 4 2.47 2.24 1.47
C ALA A 4 2.97 3.32 2.44
N TYR A 5 3.37 4.47 1.92
CA TYR A 5 3.82 5.63 2.71
C TYR A 5 2.97 6.89 2.47
N ASP A 6 1.92 6.77 1.68
CA ASP A 6 1.04 7.87 1.32
C ASP A 6 0.31 8.42 2.55
N ALA A 7 0.26 9.75 2.66
CA ALA A 7 -0.32 10.44 3.81
C ALA A 7 -1.84 10.29 3.90
N ALA A 8 -2.54 10.31 2.76
CA ALA A 8 -3.98 10.12 2.72
C ALA A 8 -4.35 8.66 3.04
N VAL A 9 -3.61 7.68 2.52
CA VAL A 9 -3.78 6.27 2.86
C VAL A 9 -3.58 6.04 4.36
N HIS A 10 -2.54 6.63 4.95
CA HIS A 10 -2.32 6.54 6.40
C HIS A 10 -3.50 7.11 7.20
N ALA A 11 -4.04 8.28 6.80
CA ALA A 11 -5.21 8.85 7.44
C ALA A 11 -6.44 7.93 7.36
N VAL A 12 -6.68 7.31 6.20
CA VAL A 12 -7.77 6.33 5.99
C VAL A 12 -7.62 5.12 6.90
N VAL A 13 -6.42 4.56 6.96
CA VAL A 13 -6.13 3.38 7.81
C VAL A 13 -6.32 3.73 9.29
N MET A 14 -5.77 4.87 9.72
CA MET A 14 -5.90 5.30 11.12
C MET A 14 -7.34 5.63 11.51
N ASP A 15 -8.17 6.12 10.58
CA ASP A 15 -9.60 6.33 10.82
C ASP A 15 -10.33 5.01 11.05
N ALA A 16 -10.07 3.98 10.23
CA ALA A 16 -10.67 2.66 10.38
C ALA A 16 -10.21 1.93 11.66
N LEU A 17 -8.93 2.10 12.05
CA LEU A 17 -8.39 1.40 13.22
C LEU A 17 -8.86 2.01 14.55
N ASN A 18 -9.02 3.34 14.60
CA ASN A 18 -9.32 4.06 15.84
C ASN A 18 -10.81 4.32 16.06
N ARG A 19 -11.67 3.94 15.12
CA ARG A 19 -13.13 4.14 15.20
C ARG A 19 -13.85 2.83 14.89
N ARG A 20 -15.08 2.71 15.39
CA ARG A 20 -15.92 1.55 15.05
C ARG A 20 -16.42 1.69 13.62
N GLY A 21 -16.26 0.63 12.84
CA GLY A 21 -16.75 0.56 11.45
C GLY A 21 -15.66 0.92 10.43
N PRO A 22 -16.03 1.04 9.14
CA PRO A 22 -15.09 1.38 8.09
C PRO A 22 -14.62 2.83 8.20
N ALA A 23 -13.58 3.12 7.43
CA ALA A 23 -13.14 4.48 7.26
C ALA A 23 -14.24 5.34 6.61
N ASP A 24 -14.31 6.63 6.95
CA ASP A 24 -15.30 7.58 6.42
C ASP A 24 -14.62 8.79 5.78
N PRO A 25 -14.79 8.96 4.46
CA PRO A 25 -14.26 10.09 3.70
C PRO A 25 -14.58 11.47 4.29
N ALA A 26 -15.74 11.63 4.92
CA ALA A 26 -16.17 12.91 5.47
C ALA A 26 -15.32 13.35 6.69
N ARG A 27 -14.52 12.45 7.26
CA ARG A 27 -13.67 12.71 8.43
C ARG A 27 -12.23 13.09 8.07
N PHE A 28 -11.86 13.07 6.79
CA PHE A 28 -10.50 13.39 6.36
C PHE A 28 -10.31 14.88 6.11
N ASP A 29 -9.16 15.40 6.55
CA ASP A 29 -8.66 16.69 6.12
C ASP A 29 -8.06 16.57 4.70
N PRO A 30 -8.59 17.28 3.69
CA PRO A 30 -8.06 17.26 2.33
C PRO A 30 -6.59 17.68 2.22
N SER A 31 -6.06 18.39 3.23
CA SER A 31 -4.64 18.78 3.28
C SER A 31 -3.69 17.58 3.29
N ALA A 32 -4.15 16.41 3.77
CA ALA A 32 -3.37 15.16 3.76
C ALA A 32 -3.00 14.71 2.33
N CYS A 33 -3.79 15.07 1.32
CA CYS A 33 -3.47 14.75 -0.08
C CYS A 33 -2.25 15.49 -0.63
N ALA A 34 -1.85 16.60 0.00
CA ALA A 34 -0.70 17.40 -0.43
C ALA A 34 0.63 16.95 0.23
N ALA A 35 0.56 16.07 1.24
CA ALA A 35 1.73 15.58 1.94
C ALA A 35 2.39 14.42 1.19
N VAL A 36 3.71 14.46 1.05
CA VAL A 36 4.50 13.47 0.30
C VAL A 36 4.55 12.11 1.02
N ALA A 37 4.52 12.12 2.34
CA ALA A 37 4.46 10.93 3.18
C ALA A 37 3.79 11.28 4.52
N PHE A 38 3.31 10.28 5.25
CA PHE A 38 2.78 10.50 6.60
C PHE A 38 3.90 10.75 7.63
N ASP A 39 3.52 11.33 8.77
CA ASP A 39 4.43 11.67 9.86
C ASP A 39 5.16 10.45 10.42
N GLY A 40 6.48 10.57 10.58
CA GLY A 40 7.34 9.48 11.05
C GLY A 40 8.03 8.69 9.93
N VAL A 41 7.75 9.02 8.66
CA VAL A 41 8.47 8.45 7.52
C VAL A 41 9.34 9.49 6.84
N ALA A 42 10.65 9.21 6.74
CA ALA A 42 11.57 10.08 6.02
C ALA A 42 11.37 9.93 4.49
N PRO A 43 11.07 11.00 3.75
CA PRO A 43 10.72 10.91 2.32
C PRO A 43 11.90 10.54 1.41
N ALA A 44 13.14 10.92 1.76
CA ALA A 44 14.31 10.65 0.93
C ALA A 44 14.60 9.14 0.74
N PRO A 45 14.63 8.30 1.81
CA PRO A 45 14.73 6.84 1.67
C PRO A 45 13.61 6.19 0.85
N LEU A 46 12.39 6.74 0.89
CA LEU A 46 11.24 6.18 0.18
C LEU A 46 11.35 6.30 -1.33
N PHE A 47 11.95 7.39 -1.81
CA PHE A 47 12.19 7.58 -3.25
C PHE A 47 13.12 6.49 -3.79
N PHE A 48 14.23 6.23 -3.09
CA PHE A 48 15.18 5.18 -3.47
C PHE A 48 14.60 3.78 -3.31
N ALA A 49 13.87 3.49 -2.23
CA ALA A 49 13.27 2.18 -1.99
C ALA A 49 12.11 1.86 -2.95
N GLY A 50 11.30 2.87 -3.30
CA GLY A 50 10.20 2.73 -4.25
C GLY A 50 10.69 2.42 -5.66
N VAL A 51 11.75 3.11 -6.11
CA VAL A 51 12.41 2.83 -7.40
C VAL A 51 13.08 1.46 -7.36
N ALA A 52 13.83 1.14 -6.29
CA ALA A 52 14.51 -0.15 -6.15
C ALA A 52 13.54 -1.33 -6.18
N ALA A 53 12.35 -1.21 -5.60
CA ALA A 53 11.32 -2.25 -5.64
C ALA A 53 10.68 -2.43 -7.02
N LEU A 54 10.59 -1.37 -7.83
CA LEU A 54 10.10 -1.45 -9.22
C LEU A 54 11.15 -2.05 -10.16
N THR A 55 12.44 -1.89 -9.85
CA THR A 55 13.55 -2.41 -10.64
C THR A 55 14.06 -3.77 -10.17
N ARG A 56 13.50 -4.32 -9.09
CA ARG A 56 13.89 -5.64 -8.56
C ARG A 56 13.23 -6.75 -9.38
N SER A 57 13.81 -7.08 -10.52
CA SER A 57 13.46 -8.30 -11.27
C SER A 57 13.94 -9.56 -10.54
N GLU A 58 14.97 -9.44 -9.70
CA GLU A 58 15.60 -10.56 -8.96
C GLU A 58 14.64 -11.28 -7.99
N SER A 59 13.54 -10.63 -7.58
CA SER A 59 12.50 -11.23 -6.73
C SER A 59 11.36 -11.91 -7.52
N LEU A 60 11.58 -12.15 -8.82
CA LEU A 60 10.75 -13.01 -9.67
C LEU A 60 11.61 -14.03 -10.42
N GLU A 61 12.93 -13.99 -10.25
CA GLU A 61 13.89 -14.88 -10.89
C GLU A 61 14.10 -16.13 -10.03
N GLY A 62 13.34 -17.19 -10.35
CA GLY A 62 13.38 -18.47 -9.64
C GLY A 62 12.04 -18.87 -9.04
N GLU A 63 11.09 -17.94 -8.98
CA GLU A 63 9.71 -18.20 -8.66
C GLU A 63 9.07 -19.11 -9.73
N PRO A 64 8.23 -20.08 -9.32
CA PRO A 64 7.51 -20.92 -10.26
C PRO A 64 6.58 -20.05 -11.12
N ASN A 65 6.90 -19.97 -12.40
CA ASN A 65 6.04 -19.35 -13.40
C ASN A 65 4.83 -20.24 -13.66
N ALA A 66 3.63 -19.67 -13.61
CA ALA A 66 2.39 -20.34 -13.99
C ALA A 66 1.83 -19.70 -15.27
N SER A 67 1.35 -20.52 -16.21
CA SER A 67 0.69 -20.05 -17.44
C SER A 67 -0.79 -19.76 -17.27
N GLU A 68 -1.37 -20.18 -16.15
CA GLU A 68 -2.79 -20.06 -15.84
C GLU A 68 -3.01 -19.83 -14.34
N GLU A 69 -4.17 -19.26 -14.00
CA GLU A 69 -4.59 -19.07 -12.61
C GLU A 69 -4.84 -20.44 -11.94
N PRO A 70 -4.38 -20.65 -10.68
CA PRO A 70 -4.67 -21.88 -9.95
C PRO A 70 -6.18 -22.10 -9.75
N PRO A 71 -6.66 -23.36 -9.68
CA PRO A 71 -8.06 -23.64 -9.41
C PRO A 71 -8.48 -23.12 -8.02
N LEU A 72 -9.74 -22.67 -7.93
CA LEU A 72 -10.32 -22.24 -6.66
C LEU A 72 -10.30 -23.40 -5.64
N LYS A 73 -10.03 -23.05 -4.37
CA LYS A 73 -10.14 -24.01 -3.27
C LYS A 73 -11.61 -24.42 -3.08
N PRO A 74 -11.90 -25.64 -2.59
CA PRO A 74 -13.28 -26.14 -2.48
C PRO A 74 -14.25 -25.28 -1.68
N TYR A 75 -13.76 -24.50 -0.72
CA TYR A 75 -14.60 -23.59 0.08
C TYR A 75 -14.93 -22.26 -0.62
N ALA A 76 -14.33 -22.02 -1.78
CA ALA A 76 -14.47 -20.80 -2.57
C ALA A 76 -15.00 -21.08 -3.99
N ALA A 77 -15.34 -22.34 -4.28
CA ALA A 77 -15.92 -22.79 -5.54
C ALA A 77 -17.45 -22.64 -5.54
#